data_AF-A0A9E3B1K1-F1
#
_entry.id   AF-A0A9E3B1K1-F1
#
_cell.length_a   1.000
_cell.length_b   1.000
_cell.length_c   1.000
_cell.angle_alpha   90.00
_cell.angle_beta   90.00
_cell.angle_gamma   90.00
#
_symmetry.space_group_name_H-M   'P 1'
#
loop_
_entity.id
_entity.type
_entity.pdbx_description
1 polymer ?
#
loop_
_entity_poly.entity_id
_entity_poly.type
_entity_poly.pdbx_seq_one_letter_code
_entity_poly.pdbx_strand_id
1 'polypeptide(L)'
;MRNILFAASAAMVFAATAGTPAFANSTFPYTCSNTSFEWNASGQPTIQSTCLQANGSPHATSLVLMGISNQNGRLTQGTGASTFQQSCGSIKILIDGPIVTLSAYCRSSSGSNQPTSLSLNNIGNMNGNLTQQ
;
A
#
# COMPACT_ATOMS: atom_id res chain seq x y z
N MET A 1 -47.28 32.72 44.24
CA MET A 1 -45.98 32.26 43.71
C MET A 1 -46.19 30.86 43.15
N ARG A 2 -46.11 30.66 41.82
CA ARG A 2 -46.02 29.31 41.22
C ARG A 2 -45.24 29.39 39.92
N ASN A 3 -44.12 28.67 39.91
CA ASN A 3 -43.02 28.77 38.96
C ASN A 3 -43.42 28.35 37.54
N ILE A 4 -42.92 29.12 36.56
CA ILE A 4 -42.88 28.75 35.16
C ILE A 4 -41.63 27.88 34.94
N LEU A 5 -41.80 26.65 34.46
CA LEU A 5 -40.70 25.81 33.99
C LEU A 5 -40.86 25.63 32.48
N PHE A 6 -40.05 26.37 31.72
CA PHE A 6 -39.81 26.11 30.31
C PHE A 6 -38.82 24.94 30.21
N ALA A 7 -39.26 23.80 29.67
CA ALA A 7 -38.38 22.71 29.29
C ALA A 7 -38.14 22.78 27.77
N ALA A 8 -36.98 23.31 27.37
CA ALA A 8 -36.52 23.28 25.99
C ALA A 8 -35.78 21.96 25.74
N SER A 9 -36.41 21.06 24.98
CA SER A 9 -35.81 19.79 24.57
C SER A 9 -34.86 20.02 23.39
N ALA A 10 -33.54 20.01 23.65
CA ALA A 10 -32.52 20.03 22.60
C ALA A 10 -32.30 18.60 22.06
N ALA A 11 -32.74 18.34 20.84
CA ALA A 11 -32.46 17.10 20.12
C ALA A 11 -31.02 17.16 19.56
N MET A 12 -30.11 16.38 20.16
CA MET A 12 -28.74 16.20 19.66
C MET A 12 -28.76 15.22 18.48
N VAL A 13 -28.66 15.75 17.27
CA VAL A 13 -28.46 14.97 16.04
C VAL A 13 -27.01 14.47 16.03
N PHE A 14 -26.82 13.19 16.34
CA PHE A 14 -25.54 12.51 16.13
C PHE A 14 -25.33 12.30 14.62
N ALA A 15 -24.57 13.21 13.99
CA ALA A 15 -24.05 13.00 12.65
C ALA A 15 -22.96 11.92 12.70
N ALA A 16 -23.29 10.71 12.26
CA ALA A 16 -22.32 9.64 12.06
C ALA A 16 -21.38 10.03 10.92
N THR A 17 -20.16 10.45 11.24
CA THR A 17 -19.11 10.63 10.26
C THR A 17 -18.64 9.24 9.80
N ALA A 18 -18.98 8.89 8.55
CA ALA A 18 -18.42 7.73 7.89
C ALA A 18 -16.91 7.93 7.72
N GLY A 19 -16.10 7.33 8.58
CA GLY A 19 -14.65 7.27 8.40
C GLY A 19 -14.34 6.38 7.19
N THR A 20 -13.57 6.90 6.24
CA THR A 20 -12.97 6.07 5.19
C THR A 20 -11.97 5.12 5.84
N PRO A 21 -11.95 3.82 5.47
CA PRO A 21 -10.92 2.91 5.97
C PRO A 21 -9.55 3.40 5.50
N ALA A 22 -8.70 3.78 6.44
CA ALA A 22 -7.30 4.04 6.17
C ALA A 22 -6.59 2.70 5.98
N PHE A 23 -5.89 2.52 4.86
CA PHE A 23 -4.99 1.37 4.70
C PHE A 23 -3.85 1.49 5.73
N ALA A 24 -3.52 0.41 6.41
CA ALA A 24 -2.46 0.38 7.39
C ALA A 24 -1.09 0.48 6.70
N ASN A 25 -0.15 1.16 7.33
CA ASN A 25 1.23 1.25 6.84
C ASN A 25 1.86 -0.15 6.77
N SER A 26 2.86 -0.30 5.90
CA SER A 26 3.64 -1.52 5.82
C SER A 26 4.55 -1.66 7.04
N THR A 27 4.48 -2.80 7.72
CA THR A 27 5.22 -3.08 8.97
C THR A 27 6.46 -3.94 8.73
N PHE A 28 6.54 -4.60 7.57
CA PHE A 28 7.72 -5.41 7.22
C PHE A 28 9.06 -4.64 7.26
N PRO A 29 9.16 -3.33 6.94
CA PRO A 29 10.46 -2.65 6.95
C PRO A 29 11.15 -2.63 8.32
N TYR A 30 10.41 -2.81 9.41
CA TYR A 30 10.97 -2.90 10.76
C TYR A 30 11.67 -4.23 11.06
N THR A 31 11.34 -5.29 10.34
CA THR A 31 11.77 -6.66 10.65
C THR A 31 12.36 -7.38 9.45
N CYS A 32 12.51 -6.69 8.32
CA CYS A 32 13.10 -7.23 7.12
C CYS A 32 14.18 -6.30 6.57
N SER A 33 15.16 -6.87 5.89
CA SER A 33 16.30 -6.18 5.29
C SER A 33 16.57 -6.70 3.89
N ASN A 34 17.50 -6.05 3.18
CA ASN A 34 17.89 -6.41 1.81
C ASN A 34 16.70 -6.45 0.85
N THR A 35 15.78 -5.50 1.00
CA THR A 35 14.57 -5.44 0.19
C THR A 35 14.88 -4.93 -1.22
N SER A 36 14.51 -5.70 -2.23
CA SER A 36 14.65 -5.36 -3.65
C SER A 36 13.32 -5.50 -4.39
N PHE A 37 13.19 -4.76 -5.48
CA PHE A 37 12.13 -4.98 -6.47
C PHE A 37 12.70 -5.83 -7.60
N GLU A 38 12.02 -6.92 -7.95
CA GLU A 38 12.44 -7.86 -8.98
C GLU A 38 11.25 -8.39 -9.79
N TRP A 39 11.55 -9.05 -10.90
CA TRP A 39 10.59 -9.81 -11.67
C TRP A 39 10.80 -11.29 -11.37
N ASN A 40 9.75 -12.01 -10.98
CA ASN A 40 9.86 -13.45 -10.81
C ASN A 40 9.99 -14.17 -12.16
N ALA A 41 10.16 -15.49 -12.15
CA ALA A 41 10.30 -16.31 -13.36
C ALA A 41 9.08 -16.21 -14.32
N SER A 42 7.91 -15.83 -13.81
CA SER A 42 6.69 -15.61 -14.58
C SER A 42 6.52 -14.16 -15.04
N GLY A 43 7.50 -13.29 -14.81
CA GLY A 43 7.47 -11.87 -15.18
C GLY A 43 6.57 -11.01 -14.28
N GLN A 44 6.21 -11.48 -13.09
CA GLN A 44 5.35 -10.73 -12.17
C GLN A 44 6.19 -9.81 -11.26
N PRO A 45 5.70 -8.58 -11.00
CA PRO A 45 6.39 -7.64 -10.11
C PRO A 45 6.43 -8.20 -8.69
N THR A 46 7.62 -8.32 -8.11
CA THR A 46 7.84 -9.02 -6.85
C THR A 46 8.75 -8.19 -5.95
N ILE A 47 8.43 -8.11 -4.66
CA ILE A 47 9.35 -7.66 -3.63
C ILE A 47 10.08 -8.88 -3.09
N GLN A 48 11.40 -8.89 -3.13
CA GLN A 48 12.21 -9.84 -2.38
C GLN A 48 12.77 -9.16 -1.14
N SER A 49 12.88 -9.90 -0.05
CA SER A 49 13.45 -9.40 1.20
C SER A 49 13.91 -10.56 2.08
N THR A 50 14.73 -10.26 3.08
CA THR A 50 15.07 -11.20 4.15
C THR A 50 14.38 -10.74 5.43
N CYS A 51 13.43 -11.51 5.92
CA CYS A 51 12.61 -11.17 7.09
C CYS A 51 12.96 -12.02 8.30
N LEU A 52 12.88 -11.44 9.50
CA LEU A 52 13.09 -12.16 10.74
C LEU A 52 11.88 -13.04 11.09
N GLN A 53 12.14 -14.29 11.44
CA GLN A 53 11.17 -15.18 12.06
C GLN A 53 10.96 -14.83 13.54
N ALA A 54 9.94 -15.41 14.17
CA ALA A 54 9.63 -15.18 15.59
C ALA A 54 10.78 -15.60 16.53
N ASN A 55 11.61 -16.56 16.11
CA ASN A 55 12.81 -16.98 16.82
C ASN A 55 14.04 -16.07 16.53
N GLY A 56 13.87 -14.99 15.76
CA GLY A 56 14.93 -14.06 15.38
C GLY A 56 15.83 -14.52 14.23
N SER A 57 15.63 -15.71 13.67
CA SER A 57 16.43 -16.19 12.53
C SER A 57 15.97 -15.55 11.21
N PRO A 58 16.90 -15.25 10.28
CA PRO A 58 16.54 -14.67 8.99
C PRO A 58 15.90 -15.71 8.07
N HIS A 59 14.94 -15.27 7.26
CA HIS A 59 14.27 -16.07 6.24
C HIS A 59 14.11 -15.25 4.95
N ALA A 60 14.65 -15.76 3.84
CA ALA A 60 14.47 -15.14 2.54
C ALA A 60 13.04 -15.37 2.05
N THR A 61 12.37 -14.31 1.63
CA THR A 61 10.95 -14.34 1.26
C THR A 61 10.68 -13.40 0.10
N SER A 62 9.59 -13.67 -0.61
CA SER A 62 9.15 -12.85 -1.73
C SER A 62 7.64 -12.64 -1.70
N LEU A 63 7.18 -11.48 -2.16
CA LEU A 63 5.76 -11.16 -2.31
C LEU A 63 5.48 -10.60 -3.70
N VAL A 64 4.57 -11.23 -4.43
CA VAL A 64 4.08 -10.71 -5.71
C VAL A 64 3.16 -9.53 -5.45
N LEU A 65 3.44 -8.40 -6.11
CA LEU A 65 2.60 -7.21 -6.05
C LEU A 65 1.42 -7.37 -6.99
N MET A 66 0.22 -7.32 -6.43
CA MET A 66 -1.03 -7.55 -7.15
C MET A 66 -1.84 -6.26 -7.33
N GLY A 67 -2.64 -6.21 -8.38
CA GLY A 67 -3.64 -5.17 -8.63
C GLY A 67 -3.07 -3.83 -9.05
N ILE A 68 -1.78 -3.71 -9.38
CA ILE A 68 -1.20 -2.42 -9.76
C ILE A 68 -1.38 -2.19 -11.26
N SER A 69 -1.95 -1.05 -11.63
CA SER A 69 -2.19 -0.69 -13.03
C SER A 69 -1.77 0.75 -13.32
N ASN A 70 -1.51 1.04 -14.60
CA ASN A 70 -1.27 2.38 -15.09
C ASN A 70 -2.58 2.97 -15.65
N GLN A 71 -3.08 4.04 -15.02
CA GLN A 71 -4.23 4.82 -15.48
C GLN A 71 -3.74 6.17 -16.01
N ASN A 72 -3.57 6.24 -17.33
CA ASN A 72 -3.17 7.46 -18.04
C ASN A 72 -1.90 8.15 -17.46
N GLY A 73 -0.85 7.37 -17.21
CA GLY A 73 0.42 7.85 -16.66
C GLY A 73 0.49 7.84 -15.13
N ARG A 74 -0.53 7.32 -14.43
CA ARG A 74 -0.60 7.25 -12.97
C ARG A 74 -0.69 5.80 -12.49
N LEU A 75 0.18 5.41 -11.55
CA LEU A 75 0.04 4.13 -10.84
C LEU A 75 -1.20 4.15 -9.93
N THR A 76 -1.96 3.06 -9.95
CA THR A 76 -3.16 2.90 -9.16
C THR A 76 -3.25 1.48 -8.60
N GLN A 77 -3.82 1.37 -7.39
CA GLN A 77 -4.12 0.10 -6.75
C GLN A 77 -5.54 -0.34 -7.13
N GLY A 78 -5.67 -1.59 -7.53
CA GLY A 78 -6.91 -2.28 -7.83
C GLY A 78 -6.83 -3.73 -7.36
N THR A 79 -7.47 -4.62 -8.11
CA THR A 79 -7.54 -6.06 -7.83
C THR A 79 -6.98 -6.87 -9.00
N GLY A 80 -6.71 -8.15 -8.77
CA GLY A 80 -6.20 -9.06 -9.82
C GLY A 80 -4.70 -8.94 -10.07
N ALA A 81 -4.23 -9.41 -11.22
CA ALA A 81 -2.82 -9.35 -11.57
C ALA A 81 -2.40 -7.91 -11.94
N SER A 82 -1.18 -7.53 -11.57
CA SER A 82 -0.62 -6.25 -11.96
C SER A 82 -0.35 -6.20 -13.46
N THR A 83 -0.61 -5.05 -14.08
CA THR A 83 -0.45 -4.80 -15.54
C THR A 83 0.41 -3.57 -15.85
N PHE A 84 0.76 -2.75 -14.85
CA PHE A 84 1.52 -1.52 -15.05
C PHE A 84 2.86 -1.74 -15.78
N GLN A 85 3.49 -2.91 -15.60
CA GLN A 85 4.75 -3.29 -16.24
C GLN A 85 4.72 -3.23 -17.77
N GLN A 86 3.53 -3.30 -18.37
CA GLN A 86 3.34 -3.22 -19.82
C GLN A 86 3.55 -1.80 -20.38
N SER A 87 3.45 -0.78 -19.52
CA SER A 87 3.46 0.63 -19.94
C SER A 87 4.26 1.56 -19.03
N CYS A 88 4.92 1.02 -18.01
CA CYS A 88 5.78 1.77 -17.09
C CYS A 88 7.23 1.25 -17.15
N GLY A 89 8.18 2.16 -17.00
CA GLY A 89 9.61 1.86 -16.95
C GLY A 89 10.30 2.53 -15.76
N SER A 90 11.59 2.24 -15.57
CA SER A 90 12.41 2.79 -14.48
C SER A 90 11.78 2.57 -13.10
N ILE A 91 11.24 1.37 -12.89
CA ILE A 91 10.50 0.98 -11.69
C ILE A 91 11.48 0.77 -10.54
N LYS A 92 11.16 1.34 -9.37
CA LYS A 92 11.96 1.25 -8.15
C LYS A 92 11.06 1.15 -6.95
N ILE A 93 11.53 0.46 -5.91
CA ILE A 93 10.93 0.52 -4.58
C ILE A 93 11.76 1.48 -3.72
N LEU A 94 11.08 2.38 -3.04
CA LEU A 94 11.67 3.34 -2.11
C LEU A 94 11.12 3.01 -0.72
N ILE A 95 12.01 2.90 0.26
CA ILE A 95 11.64 2.59 1.65
C ILE A 95 12.17 3.73 2.51
N ASP A 96 11.25 4.40 3.21
CA ASP A 96 11.54 5.47 4.16
C ASP A 96 10.76 5.20 5.46
N GLY A 97 11.44 4.58 6.43
CA GLY A 97 10.81 4.04 7.63
C GLY A 97 9.68 3.05 7.28
N PRO A 98 8.43 3.27 7.75
CA PRO A 98 7.28 2.41 7.41
C PRO A 98 6.68 2.70 6.02
N ILE A 99 7.12 3.77 5.35
CA ILE A 99 6.57 4.19 4.06
C ILE A 99 7.31 3.43 2.97
N VAL A 100 6.56 2.63 2.23
CA VAL A 100 7.07 1.86 1.10
C VAL A 100 6.38 2.36 -0.15
N THR A 101 7.15 2.84 -1.12
CA THR A 101 6.62 3.49 -2.31
C THR A 101 7.16 2.81 -3.56
N LEU A 102 6.28 2.39 -4.46
CA LEU A 102 6.62 2.03 -5.83
C LEU A 102 6.69 3.30 -6.67
N SER A 103 7.85 3.61 -7.22
CA SER A 103 8.09 4.75 -8.10
C SER A 103 8.38 4.28 -9.52
N ALA A 104 7.80 4.93 -10.52
CA ALA A 104 8.00 4.58 -11.91
C ALA A 104 7.74 5.77 -12.85
N TYR A 105 8.09 5.60 -14.12
CA TYR A 105 7.67 6.46 -15.21
C TYR A 105 6.66 5.71 -16.07
N CYS A 106 5.42 6.17 -16.11
CA CYS A 106 4.32 5.48 -16.78
C CYS A 106 3.84 6.26 -18.00
N ARG A 107 3.57 5.55 -19.10
CA ARG A 107 3.09 6.15 -20.34
C ARG A 107 1.62 6.60 -20.20
N SER A 108 1.33 7.84 -20.57
CA SER A 108 -0.03 8.37 -20.69
C SER A 108 -0.68 7.96 -22.02
N SER A 109 -1.98 8.24 -22.19
CA SER A 109 -2.70 8.05 -23.46
C SER A 109 -2.16 8.94 -24.58
N SER A 110 -1.51 10.05 -24.25
CA SER A 110 -0.80 10.90 -25.21
C SER A 110 0.58 10.36 -25.61
N GLY A 111 1.02 9.24 -25.04
CA GLY A 111 2.33 8.63 -25.30
C GLY A 111 3.49 9.20 -24.48
N SER A 112 3.26 10.22 -23.66
CA SER A 112 4.27 10.84 -22.80
C SER A 112 4.54 10.00 -21.55
N ASN A 113 5.79 9.93 -21.09
CA ASN A 113 6.12 9.27 -19.82
C ASN A 113 5.96 10.25 -18.65
N GLN A 114 5.12 9.89 -17.67
CA GLN A 114 4.84 10.68 -16.48
C GLN A 114 5.50 10.05 -15.25
N PRO A 115 6.23 10.81 -14.42
CA PRO A 115 6.68 10.31 -13.14
C PRO A 115 5.47 10.07 -12.23
N THR A 116 5.43 8.91 -11.58
CA THR A 116 4.31 8.53 -10.71
C THR A 116 4.79 7.63 -9.58
N SER A 117 4.05 7.65 -8.48
CA SER A 117 4.33 6.84 -7.31
C SER A 117 3.05 6.26 -6.71
N LEU A 118 3.17 5.10 -6.09
CA LEU A 118 2.10 4.42 -5.37
C LEU A 118 2.62 3.92 -4.02
N SER A 119 1.96 4.30 -2.93
CA SER A 119 2.24 3.74 -1.61
C SER A 119 1.81 2.28 -1.57
N LEU A 120 2.75 1.40 -1.22
CA LEU A 120 2.50 -0.01 -0.98
C LEU A 120 2.19 -0.18 0.50
N ASN A 121 0.90 -0.39 0.79
CA ASN A 121 0.36 -0.48 2.13
C ASN A 121 -0.01 -1.92 2.48
N ASN A 122 -0.22 -2.17 3.77
CA ASN A 122 -0.59 -3.48 4.33
C ASN A 122 0.39 -4.59 3.94
N ILE A 123 1.70 -4.33 3.89
CA ILE A 123 2.68 -5.40 3.73
C ILE A 123 3.32 -5.67 5.10
N GLY A 124 3.17 -6.90 5.57
CA GLY A 124 3.66 -7.35 6.86
C GLY A 124 4.64 -8.51 6.76
N ASN A 125 5.36 -8.74 7.86
CA ASN A 125 6.14 -9.94 8.06
C ASN A 125 5.38 -10.90 9.00
N MET A 126 4.97 -12.05 8.50
CA MET A 126 4.33 -13.12 9.26
C MET A 126 5.31 -14.27 9.47
N ASN A 127 6.02 -14.25 10.60
CA ASN A 127 7.01 -15.26 10.98
C ASN A 127 8.03 -15.57 9.87
N GLY A 128 8.66 -14.53 9.32
CA GLY A 128 9.64 -14.63 8.24
C GLY A 128 9.04 -14.59 6.82
N ASN A 129 7.72 -14.55 6.67
CA ASN A 129 7.06 -14.50 5.36
C ASN A 129 6.49 -13.11 5.07
N LEU A 130 6.89 -12.52 3.94
CA LEU A 130 6.24 -11.30 3.44
C LEU A 130 4.82 -11.63 2.99
N THR A 131 3.85 -10.87 3.49
CA THR A 131 2.43 -11.07 3.21
C THR A 131 1.74 -9.72 2.98
N GLN A 132 0.74 -9.73 2.10
CA GLN A 132 -0.22 -8.64 2.02
C GLN A 132 -1.34 -8.89 3.04
N GLN A 133 -1.70 -7.86 3.81
CA GLN A 133 -2.63 -7.89 4.93
C GLN A 133 -3.96 -7.20 4.59
#